data_AF-A0A369THT8-F1
#
_entry.id   AF-A0A369THT8-F1
#
_cell.length_a   1.000
_cell.length_b   1.000
_cell.length_c   1.000
_cell.angle_alpha   90.00
_cell.angle_beta   90.00
_cell.angle_gamma   90.00
#
_symmetry.space_group_name_H-M   'P 1'
#
loop_
_entity.id
_entity.type
_entity.pdbx_description
1 polymer ?
#
loop_
_entity_poly.entity_id
_entity_poly.type
_entity_poly.pdbx_seq_one_letter_code
_entity_poly.pdbx_strand_id
1 'polypeptide(L)'
;MAQIERNTRKIIEDLPASLAAPAFAKIFGTITPGENIFAKADWLDAEPGARLPVVLFSTFGKEVLEAVETHAERIVELAEGNGVQSLKTIIGQTVTEEEHILFEKQLDELCRSCWAFTNLEVAFQNAESFNQARQDRDRGNICSNFALDIPEDIEATADSVDEAALTEKLRSVLDLRHDPKLTAIDLSATEEHPSSVMLIVRHGGDLSSVYVHTEEGSRQSLYYRPQDEITLIYTPAKRLIEVLGMSFGHRHELSNAFAELVLGQNVSE
;
A
#
# COMPACT_ATOMS: atom_id res chain seq x y z
N MET A 1 -27.13 19.55 -0.85
CA MET A 1 -26.36 18.69 0.08
C MET A 1 -25.33 17.96 -0.73
N ALA A 2 -24.09 17.87 -0.26
CA ALA A 2 -23.08 17.04 -0.91
C ALA A 2 -23.52 15.57 -0.87
N GLN A 3 -23.30 14.83 -1.96
CA GLN A 3 -23.79 13.46 -2.10
C GLN A 3 -22.70 12.49 -1.65
N ILE A 4 -23.08 11.51 -0.83
CA ILE A 4 -22.19 10.40 -0.46
C ILE A 4 -22.07 9.46 -1.67
N GLU A 5 -20.82 9.25 -2.09
CA GLU A 5 -20.44 8.44 -3.22
C GLU A 5 -20.49 6.93 -2.92
N ARG A 6 -20.20 6.11 -3.94
CA ARG A 6 -20.55 4.69 -3.96
C ARG A 6 -19.79 3.88 -2.92
N ASN A 7 -18.47 4.04 -2.82
CA ASN A 7 -17.65 3.22 -1.94
C ASN A 7 -17.85 3.61 -0.48
N THR A 8 -17.95 4.92 -0.19
CA THR A 8 -18.29 5.42 1.15
C THR A 8 -19.64 4.89 1.59
N ARG A 9 -20.65 4.91 0.71
CA ARG A 9 -21.97 4.35 1.01
C ARG A 9 -21.90 2.85 1.28
N LYS A 10 -21.14 2.11 0.46
CA LYS A 10 -20.93 0.67 0.64
C LYS A 10 -20.37 0.35 2.03
N ILE A 11 -19.35 1.08 2.49
CA ILE A 11 -18.79 0.93 3.83
C ILE A 11 -19.86 1.22 4.90
N ILE A 12 -20.65 2.28 4.76
CA ILE A 12 -21.68 2.65 5.74
C ILE A 12 -22.79 1.59 5.86
N GLU A 13 -23.25 1.07 4.72
CA GLU A 13 -24.41 0.19 4.64
C GLU A 13 -24.05 -1.28 4.90
N ASP A 14 -22.90 -1.74 4.41
CA ASP A 14 -22.56 -3.16 4.41
C ASP A 14 -21.75 -3.57 5.65
N LEU A 15 -20.93 -2.67 6.21
CA LEU A 15 -20.05 -3.00 7.34
C LEU A 15 -20.69 -2.72 8.71
N PRO A 16 -20.46 -3.61 9.71
CA PRO A 16 -20.75 -3.31 11.10
C PRO A 16 -20.14 -1.98 11.56
N ALA A 17 -20.87 -1.23 12.38
CA ALA A 17 -20.41 0.05 12.93
C ALA A 17 -19.07 -0.09 13.69
N SER A 18 -18.83 -1.23 14.33
CA SER A 18 -17.58 -1.55 15.03
C SER A 18 -16.36 -1.65 14.12
N LEU A 19 -16.53 -1.87 12.81
CA LEU A 19 -15.46 -1.83 11.80
C LEU A 19 -15.44 -0.50 11.04
N ALA A 20 -16.62 -0.02 10.62
CA ALA A 20 -16.72 1.19 9.83
C ALA A 20 -16.28 2.44 10.61
N ALA A 21 -16.64 2.56 11.90
CA ALA A 21 -16.34 3.77 12.66
C ALA A 21 -14.84 3.95 12.90
N PRO A 22 -14.06 2.92 13.32
CA PRO A 22 -12.61 3.04 13.40
C PRO A 22 -11.94 3.40 12.07
N ALA A 23 -12.40 2.84 10.95
CA ALA A 23 -11.89 3.20 9.62
C ALA A 23 -12.16 4.67 9.28
N PHE A 24 -13.40 5.14 9.48
CA PHE A 24 -13.71 6.56 9.30
C PHE A 24 -12.98 7.46 10.30
N ALA A 25 -12.80 7.04 11.55
CA ALA A 25 -12.01 7.80 12.51
C ALA A 25 -10.57 8.00 12.03
N LYS A 26 -9.97 6.98 11.42
CA LYS A 26 -8.64 7.08 10.79
C LYS A 26 -8.66 8.07 9.62
N ILE A 27 -9.63 7.96 8.72
CA ILE A 27 -9.77 8.80 7.51
C ILE A 27 -10.03 10.27 7.87
N PHE A 28 -11.01 10.56 8.72
CA PHE A 28 -11.29 11.94 9.14
C PHE A 28 -10.17 12.53 10.00
N GLY A 29 -9.43 11.68 10.71
CA GLY A 29 -8.23 12.08 11.45
C GLY A 29 -7.12 12.61 10.54
N THR A 30 -7.06 12.22 9.26
CA THR A 30 -6.07 12.74 8.30
C THR A 30 -6.60 13.93 7.50
N ILE A 31 -7.89 13.96 7.16
CA ILE A 31 -8.48 15.00 6.32
C ILE A 31 -8.84 16.24 7.15
N THR A 32 -9.55 16.06 8.25
CA THR A 32 -10.07 17.12 9.11
C THR A 32 -9.93 16.74 10.59
N PRO A 33 -8.72 16.78 11.18
CA PRO A 33 -8.47 16.29 12.53
C PRO A 33 -9.39 16.92 13.59
N GLY A 34 -9.76 18.20 13.42
CA GLY A 34 -10.64 18.94 14.33
C GLY A 34 -12.13 18.59 14.24
N GLU A 35 -12.56 17.85 13.22
CA GLU A 35 -13.96 17.53 12.94
C GLU A 35 -14.24 16.01 13.03
N ASN A 36 -13.33 15.24 13.61
CA ASN A 36 -13.42 13.78 13.66
C ASN A 36 -14.46 13.29 14.68
N ILE A 37 -15.71 13.19 14.24
CA ILE A 37 -16.85 12.72 15.05
C ILE A 37 -16.85 11.20 15.30
N PHE A 38 -16.01 10.43 14.60
CA PHE A 38 -15.99 8.98 14.62
C PHE A 38 -15.03 8.39 15.67
N ALA A 39 -14.18 9.21 16.29
CA ALA A 39 -13.22 8.80 17.33
C ALA A 39 -13.86 8.37 18.68
N LYS A 40 -15.16 8.07 18.72
CA LYS A 40 -15.87 7.70 19.93
C LYS A 40 -15.81 6.19 20.17
N ALA A 41 -15.68 5.79 21.44
CA ALA A 41 -15.54 4.38 21.83
C ALA A 41 -16.85 3.58 21.78
N ASP A 42 -18.01 4.24 21.78
CA ASP A 42 -19.34 3.62 21.78
C ASP A 42 -19.62 2.75 20.55
N TRP A 43 -18.89 2.98 19.44
CA TRP A 43 -18.98 2.14 18.25
C TRP A 43 -18.38 0.74 18.42
N LEU A 44 -17.42 0.58 19.33
CA LEU A 44 -16.80 -0.73 19.61
C LEU A 44 -17.76 -1.67 20.33
N ASP A 45 -18.65 -1.10 21.14
CA ASP A 45 -19.67 -1.82 21.91
C ASP A 45 -21.02 -1.90 21.17
N ALA A 46 -21.07 -1.45 19.90
CA ALA A 46 -22.28 -1.51 19.10
C ALA A 46 -22.69 -2.97 18.84
N GLU A 47 -24.00 -3.22 18.79
CA GLU A 47 -24.54 -4.54 18.45
C GLU A 47 -23.91 -5.06 17.13
N PRO A 48 -23.59 -6.36 16.99
CA PRO A 48 -22.85 -6.90 15.85
C PRO A 48 -23.43 -6.58 14.45
N GLY A 49 -24.73 -6.25 14.36
CA GLY A 49 -25.41 -5.86 13.14
C GLY A 49 -25.67 -4.35 12.98
N ALA A 50 -25.28 -3.51 13.94
CA ALA A 50 -25.48 -2.07 13.86
C ALA A 50 -24.70 -1.48 12.68
N ARG A 51 -25.28 -0.48 12.01
CA ARG A 51 -24.67 0.27 10.91
C ARG A 51 -24.51 1.73 11.29
N LEU A 52 -23.54 2.41 10.70
CA LEU A 52 -23.39 3.83 10.92
C LEU A 52 -24.58 4.58 10.31
N PRO A 53 -25.18 5.55 11.01
CA PRO A 53 -26.21 6.39 10.43
C PRO A 53 -25.65 7.26 9.31
N VAL A 54 -26.19 7.13 8.09
CA VAL A 54 -25.83 7.96 6.93
C VAL A 54 -25.89 9.46 7.23
N VAL A 55 -26.81 9.88 8.11
CA VAL A 55 -26.98 11.28 8.52
C VAL A 55 -25.72 11.87 9.18
N LEU A 56 -24.83 11.05 9.75
CA LEU A 56 -23.56 11.53 10.32
C LEU A 56 -22.66 12.20 9.27
N PHE A 57 -22.83 11.85 7.99
CA PHE A 57 -22.02 12.39 6.90
C PHE A 57 -22.63 13.66 6.28
N SER A 58 -23.88 13.99 6.63
CA SER A 58 -24.63 15.09 6.02
C SER A 58 -24.11 16.49 6.38
N THR A 59 -23.30 16.58 7.44
CA THR A 59 -22.70 17.82 7.93
C THR A 59 -21.40 18.20 7.22
N PHE A 60 -20.78 17.28 6.49
CA PHE A 60 -19.50 17.52 5.84
C PHE A 60 -19.66 18.20 4.47
N GLY A 61 -18.68 19.04 4.14
CA GLY A 61 -18.57 19.68 2.84
C GLY A 61 -18.22 18.68 1.74
N LYS A 62 -18.44 19.09 0.49
CA LYS A 62 -18.17 18.26 -0.70
C LYS A 62 -16.72 17.79 -0.76
N GLU A 63 -15.76 18.69 -0.56
CA GLU A 63 -14.32 18.39 -0.62
C GLU A 63 -13.91 17.30 0.39
N VAL A 64 -14.44 17.36 1.62
CA VAL A 64 -14.19 16.34 2.65
C VAL A 64 -14.78 15.00 2.23
N LEU A 65 -16.00 14.97 1.69
CA LEU A 65 -16.63 13.73 1.23
C LEU A 65 -15.92 13.11 0.02
N GLU A 66 -15.40 13.92 -0.92
CA GLU A 66 -14.58 13.43 -2.04
C GLU A 66 -13.28 12.80 -1.52
N ALA A 67 -12.61 13.43 -0.54
CA ALA A 67 -11.42 12.86 0.08
C ALA A 67 -11.72 11.55 0.85
N VAL A 68 -12.86 11.47 1.55
CA VAL A 68 -13.32 10.23 2.20
C VAL A 68 -13.57 9.12 1.17
N GLU A 69 -14.17 9.45 0.02
CA GLU A 69 -14.42 8.48 -1.05
C GLU A 69 -13.12 7.87 -1.58
N THR A 70 -12.06 8.66 -1.77
CA THR A 70 -10.74 8.15 -2.17
C THR A 70 -10.21 7.10 -1.19
N HIS A 71 -10.43 7.28 0.11
CA HIS A 71 -10.06 6.26 1.10
C HIS A 71 -10.99 5.05 1.10
N ALA A 72 -12.29 5.26 0.88
CA ALA A 72 -13.26 4.18 0.78
C ALA A 72 -13.00 3.30 -0.45
N GLU A 73 -12.59 3.89 -1.57
CA GLU A 73 -12.20 3.18 -2.80
C GLU A 73 -11.07 2.19 -2.52
N ARG A 74 -10.02 2.60 -1.80
CA ARG A 74 -8.90 1.72 -1.40
C ARG A 74 -9.37 0.48 -0.64
N ILE A 75 -10.28 0.66 0.32
CA ILE A 75 -10.86 -0.45 1.10
C ILE A 75 -11.69 -1.37 0.19
N VAL A 76 -12.52 -0.81 -0.68
CA VAL A 76 -13.38 -1.60 -1.57
C VAL A 76 -12.55 -2.35 -2.63
N GLU A 77 -11.50 -1.73 -3.17
CA GLU A 77 -10.63 -2.34 -4.17
C GLU A 77 -9.94 -3.61 -3.62
N LEU A 78 -9.42 -3.56 -2.39
CA LEU A 78 -8.83 -4.74 -1.75
C LEU A 78 -9.85 -5.76 -1.22
N ALA A 79 -11.14 -5.44 -1.29
CA ALA A 79 -12.23 -6.36 -0.98
C ALA A 79 -12.82 -7.07 -2.22
N GLU A 80 -12.36 -6.72 -3.43
CA GLU A 80 -12.93 -7.22 -4.69
C GLU A 80 -11.86 -7.77 -5.64
N GLY A 81 -12.27 -8.69 -6.53
CA GLY A 81 -11.41 -9.21 -7.61
C GLY A 81 -10.04 -9.69 -7.14
N ASN A 82 -8.98 -9.22 -7.81
CA ASN A 82 -7.59 -9.54 -7.48
C ASN A 82 -7.11 -8.93 -6.16
N GLY A 83 -7.77 -7.87 -5.68
CA GLY A 83 -7.43 -7.19 -4.43
C GLY A 83 -7.55 -8.12 -3.22
N VAL A 84 -8.56 -9.00 -3.21
CA VAL A 84 -8.75 -10.03 -2.17
C VAL A 84 -7.54 -10.94 -2.07
N GLN A 85 -7.05 -11.43 -3.22
CA GLN A 85 -5.90 -12.32 -3.24
C GLN A 85 -4.63 -11.58 -2.84
N SER A 86 -4.45 -10.34 -3.30
CA SER A 86 -3.31 -9.50 -2.91
C SER A 86 -3.26 -9.29 -1.41
N LEU A 87 -4.40 -8.93 -0.78
CA LEU A 87 -4.48 -8.73 0.66
C LEU A 87 -4.17 -10.00 1.45
N LYS A 88 -4.73 -11.15 1.04
CA LYS A 88 -4.45 -12.46 1.68
C LYS A 88 -2.99 -12.86 1.54
N THR A 89 -2.39 -12.68 0.37
CA THR A 89 -0.98 -13.01 0.13
C THR A 89 -0.07 -12.19 1.04
N ILE A 90 -0.31 -10.88 1.17
CA ILE A 90 0.51 -10.02 2.03
C ILE A 90 0.33 -10.38 3.51
N ILE A 91 -0.90 -10.46 3.99
CA ILE A 91 -1.18 -10.75 5.39
C ILE A 91 -0.64 -12.15 5.76
N GLY A 92 -0.76 -13.14 4.89
CA GLY A 92 -0.21 -14.48 5.12
C GLY A 92 1.31 -14.54 5.28
N GLN A 93 2.06 -13.50 4.87
CA GLN A 93 3.52 -13.49 4.87
C GLN A 93 4.13 -12.44 5.80
N THR A 94 3.47 -11.30 6.00
CA THR A 94 4.12 -10.13 6.61
C THR A 94 3.65 -9.79 8.02
N VAL A 95 2.59 -10.46 8.51
CA VAL A 95 2.04 -10.16 9.84
C VAL A 95 2.25 -11.31 10.82
N THR A 96 2.04 -11.05 12.10
CA THR A 96 2.12 -12.07 13.13
C THR A 96 0.95 -13.06 13.03
N GLU A 97 1.13 -14.27 13.58
CA GLU A 97 0.08 -15.29 13.66
C GLU A 97 -1.20 -14.75 14.35
N GLU A 98 -1.04 -13.95 15.40
CA GLU A 98 -2.17 -13.35 16.13
C GLU A 98 -2.98 -12.40 15.24
N GLU A 99 -2.28 -11.53 14.49
CA GLU A 99 -2.91 -10.62 13.53
C GLU A 99 -3.59 -11.37 12.39
N HIS A 100 -2.95 -12.42 11.86
CA HIS A 100 -3.52 -13.28 10.82
C HIS A 100 -4.81 -13.97 11.30
N ILE A 101 -4.84 -14.49 12.53
CA ILE A 101 -6.05 -15.08 13.13
C ILE A 101 -7.17 -14.03 13.26
N LEU A 102 -6.85 -12.79 13.66
CA LEU A 102 -7.84 -11.72 13.76
C LEU A 102 -8.38 -11.28 12.41
N PHE A 103 -7.53 -11.28 11.37
CA PHE A 103 -7.93 -11.05 9.99
C PHE A 103 -8.90 -12.13 9.50
N GLU A 104 -8.58 -13.41 9.70
CA GLU A 104 -9.42 -14.51 9.22
C GLU A 104 -10.78 -14.61 9.94
N LYS A 105 -10.89 -14.06 11.15
CA LYS A 105 -12.15 -13.98 11.91
C LYS A 105 -13.16 -12.99 11.34
N GLN A 106 -12.76 -12.08 10.45
CA GLN A 106 -13.69 -11.13 9.86
C GLN A 106 -14.70 -11.83 8.94
N LEU A 107 -15.92 -11.30 8.88
CA LEU A 107 -17.09 -11.99 8.30
C LEU A 107 -16.98 -12.24 6.79
N ASP A 108 -16.50 -11.25 6.05
CA ASP A 108 -16.37 -11.28 4.60
C ASP A 108 -15.15 -10.46 4.14
N GLU A 109 -14.91 -10.42 2.82
CA GLU A 109 -13.74 -9.74 2.24
C GLU A 109 -13.75 -8.23 2.46
N LEU A 110 -14.93 -7.60 2.54
CA LEU A 110 -15.03 -6.16 2.85
C LEU A 110 -14.69 -5.89 4.31
N CYS A 111 -15.15 -6.74 5.24
CA CYS A 111 -14.78 -6.67 6.65
C CYS A 111 -13.28 -6.91 6.83
N ARG A 112 -12.70 -7.88 6.12
CA ARG A 112 -11.26 -8.16 6.10
C ARG A 112 -10.44 -6.96 5.64
N SER A 113 -10.81 -6.39 4.50
CA SER A 113 -10.14 -5.21 3.95
C SER A 113 -10.25 -4.00 4.87
N CYS A 114 -11.44 -3.70 5.39
CA CYS A 114 -11.65 -2.59 6.31
C CYS A 114 -10.87 -2.78 7.62
N TRP A 115 -10.86 -3.99 8.17
CA TRP A 115 -10.11 -4.30 9.39
C TRP A 115 -8.60 -4.16 9.17
N ALA A 116 -8.07 -4.66 8.06
CA ALA A 116 -6.66 -4.52 7.70
C ALA A 116 -6.26 -3.05 7.49
N PHE A 117 -7.11 -2.24 6.83
CA PHE A 117 -6.89 -0.80 6.66
C PHE A 117 -6.70 -0.07 8.01
N THR A 118 -7.52 -0.43 9.00
CA THR A 118 -7.47 0.19 10.32
C THR A 118 -6.28 -0.32 11.14
N ASN A 119 -6.06 -1.63 11.18
CA ASN A 119 -5.17 -2.28 12.17
C ASN A 119 -3.78 -2.64 11.63
N LEU A 120 -3.65 -2.85 10.32
CA LEU A 120 -2.45 -3.37 9.67
C LEU A 120 -1.99 -2.45 8.55
N GLU A 121 -1.74 -1.17 8.87
CA GLU A 121 -1.51 -0.12 7.87
C GLU A 121 -0.43 -0.46 6.83
N VAL A 122 0.73 -0.94 7.28
CA VAL A 122 1.84 -1.29 6.38
C VAL A 122 1.48 -2.49 5.50
N ALA A 123 0.84 -3.51 6.04
CA ALA A 123 0.40 -4.68 5.28
C ALA A 123 -0.70 -4.32 4.27
N PHE A 124 -1.64 -3.45 4.65
CA PHE A 124 -2.66 -2.95 3.74
C PHE A 124 -2.03 -2.19 2.56
N GLN A 125 -1.11 -1.27 2.84
CA GLN A 125 -0.38 -0.53 1.79
C GLN A 125 0.43 -1.48 0.89
N ASN A 126 1.09 -2.49 1.46
CA ASN A 126 1.78 -3.53 0.68
C ASN A 126 0.83 -4.29 -0.24
N ALA A 127 -0.40 -4.55 0.20
CA ALA A 127 -1.41 -5.21 -0.62
C ALA A 127 -1.91 -4.31 -1.76
N GLU A 128 -2.00 -2.99 -1.54
CA GLU A 128 -2.29 -2.02 -2.60
C GLU A 128 -1.19 -2.02 -3.66
N SER A 129 0.08 -1.91 -3.24
CA SER A 129 1.24 -1.97 -4.12
C SER A 129 1.27 -3.27 -4.93
N PHE A 130 1.02 -4.40 -4.28
CA PHE A 130 0.98 -5.70 -4.97
C PHE A 130 -0.17 -5.78 -5.98
N ASN A 131 -1.37 -5.34 -5.60
CA ASN A 131 -2.53 -5.32 -6.50
C ASN A 131 -2.26 -4.45 -7.72
N GLN A 132 -1.69 -3.26 -7.52
CA GLN A 132 -1.31 -2.35 -8.60
C GLN A 132 -0.24 -2.97 -9.51
N ALA A 133 0.80 -3.57 -8.94
CA ALA A 133 1.85 -4.22 -9.72
C ALA A 133 1.32 -5.36 -10.59
N ARG A 134 0.35 -6.14 -10.09
CA ARG A 134 -0.34 -7.16 -10.90
C ARG A 134 -1.10 -6.53 -12.06
N GLN A 135 -1.91 -5.49 -11.79
CA GLN A 135 -2.66 -4.80 -12.85
C GLN A 135 -1.73 -4.24 -13.93
N ASP A 136 -0.57 -3.71 -13.56
CA ASP A 136 0.40 -3.16 -14.51
C ASP A 136 1.08 -4.26 -15.32
N ARG A 137 1.46 -5.39 -14.71
CA ARG A 137 1.96 -6.57 -15.44
C ARG A 137 0.93 -7.12 -16.41
N ASP A 138 -0.33 -7.24 -16.00
CA ASP A 138 -1.42 -7.78 -16.82
C ASP A 138 -1.76 -6.87 -18.02
N ARG A 139 -1.63 -5.55 -17.85
CA ARG A 139 -1.84 -4.56 -18.92
C ARG A 139 -0.61 -4.38 -19.82
N GLY A 140 0.53 -4.97 -19.47
CA GLY A 140 1.81 -4.73 -20.15
C GLY A 140 2.36 -3.31 -19.93
N ASN A 141 1.88 -2.62 -18.89
CA ASN A 141 2.29 -1.26 -18.52
C ASN A 141 3.64 -1.28 -17.75
N ILE A 142 4.58 -2.15 -18.12
CA ILE A 142 5.75 -2.39 -17.29
C ILE A 142 6.77 -1.26 -17.47
N CYS A 143 7.07 -0.61 -16.34
CA CYS A 143 8.23 0.23 -16.14
C CYS A 143 9.50 -0.63 -16.02
N SER A 144 10.58 -0.23 -16.71
CA SER A 144 11.93 -0.82 -16.85
C SER A 144 12.11 -2.33 -16.60
N ASN A 145 12.55 -3.03 -17.63
CA ASN A 145 12.93 -4.44 -17.59
C ASN A 145 14.46 -4.57 -17.67
N PHE A 146 15.06 -5.34 -16.76
CA PHE A 146 16.49 -5.62 -16.74
C PHE A 146 16.70 -7.13 -16.83
N ALA A 147 17.20 -7.60 -17.96
CA ALA A 147 17.57 -9.00 -18.15
C ALA A 147 18.91 -9.27 -17.43
N LEU A 148 19.03 -10.46 -16.85
CA LEU A 148 20.26 -10.92 -16.23
C LEU A 148 21.02 -11.79 -17.23
N ASP A 149 22.27 -11.43 -17.53
CA ASP A 149 23.17 -12.26 -18.34
C ASP A 149 23.79 -13.36 -17.47
N ILE A 150 22.96 -14.30 -17.05
CA ILE A 150 23.33 -15.43 -16.19
C ILE A 150 23.10 -16.76 -16.91
N PRO A 151 24.01 -17.74 -16.73
CA PRO A 151 23.94 -19.02 -17.44
C PRO A 151 22.79 -19.91 -16.91
N GLU A 152 22.46 -19.78 -15.62
CA GLU A 152 21.45 -20.58 -14.91
C GLU A 152 20.48 -19.68 -14.14
N ASP A 153 19.29 -20.22 -13.86
CA ASP A 153 18.27 -19.51 -13.08
C ASP A 153 18.74 -19.46 -11.61
N ILE A 154 18.75 -18.27 -11.02
CA ILE A 154 19.08 -18.09 -9.60
C ILE A 154 17.75 -18.01 -8.86
N GLU A 155 17.44 -19.03 -8.06
CA GLU A 155 16.27 -18.98 -7.20
C GLU A 155 16.45 -17.89 -6.14
N ALA A 156 15.39 -17.10 -5.92
CA ALA A 156 15.33 -16.11 -4.85
C ALA A 156 13.98 -16.23 -4.16
N THR A 157 14.00 -16.06 -2.84
CA THR A 157 12.81 -16.03 -1.98
C THR A 157 12.83 -14.76 -1.13
N ALA A 158 11.71 -14.41 -0.50
CA ALA A 158 11.66 -13.29 0.43
C ALA A 158 12.75 -13.41 1.52
N ASP A 159 12.97 -14.62 2.04
CA ASP A 159 14.00 -14.93 3.04
C ASP A 159 15.44 -14.77 2.55
N SER A 160 15.65 -14.79 1.22
CA SER A 160 16.99 -14.57 0.64
C SER A 160 17.39 -13.08 0.61
N VAL A 161 16.44 -12.17 0.86
CA VAL A 161 16.70 -10.73 0.85
C VAL A 161 17.24 -10.31 2.22
N ASP A 162 18.53 -10.00 2.30
CA ASP A 162 19.10 -9.30 3.45
C ASP A 162 18.61 -7.84 3.46
N GLU A 163 17.46 -7.61 4.11
CA GLU A 163 16.85 -6.28 4.18
C GLU A 163 17.77 -5.24 4.81
N ALA A 164 18.65 -5.63 5.75
CA ALA A 164 19.55 -4.68 6.41
C ALA A 164 20.66 -4.22 5.47
N ALA A 165 21.34 -5.16 4.80
CA ALA A 165 22.36 -4.85 3.81
C ALA A 165 21.78 -4.06 2.62
N LEU A 166 20.60 -4.46 2.14
CA LEU A 166 19.93 -3.77 1.04
C LEU A 166 19.48 -2.36 1.43
N THR A 167 18.99 -2.16 2.66
CA THR A 167 18.65 -0.83 3.19
C THR A 167 19.87 0.10 3.21
N GLU A 168 21.02 -0.39 3.69
CA GLU A 168 22.26 0.39 3.73
C GLU A 168 22.72 0.77 2.31
N LYS A 169 22.73 -0.19 1.39
CA LYS A 169 23.09 0.03 -0.01
C LYS A 169 22.16 1.04 -0.67
N LEU A 170 20.83 0.86 -0.55
CA LEU A 170 19.82 1.74 -1.14
C LEU A 170 19.90 3.15 -0.58
N ARG A 171 20.13 3.31 0.73
CA ARG A 171 20.35 4.62 1.33
C ARG A 171 21.54 5.34 0.69
N SER A 172 22.61 4.62 0.38
CA SER A 172 23.79 5.21 -0.28
C SER A 172 23.54 5.54 -1.75
N VAL A 173 23.01 4.61 -2.54
CA VAL A 173 22.90 4.79 -4.01
C VAL A 173 21.77 5.74 -4.42
N LEU A 174 20.72 5.83 -3.59
CA LEU A 174 19.60 6.76 -3.80
C LEU A 174 19.75 8.07 -3.01
N ASP A 175 20.88 8.29 -2.32
CA ASP A 175 21.15 9.46 -1.46
C ASP A 175 20.00 9.79 -0.48
N LEU A 176 19.49 8.75 0.19
CA LEU A 176 18.32 8.89 1.05
C LEU A 176 18.70 9.49 2.41
N ARG A 177 17.89 10.45 2.86
CA ARG A 177 18.05 11.06 4.19
C ARG A 177 17.74 10.09 5.33
N HIS A 178 16.77 9.20 5.11
CA HIS A 178 16.27 8.23 6.08
C HIS A 178 16.29 6.84 5.46
N ASP A 179 16.38 5.82 6.30
CA ASP A 179 16.38 4.44 5.85
C ASP A 179 15.06 4.14 5.13
N PRO A 180 15.11 3.54 3.92
CA PRO A 180 13.91 3.06 3.25
C PRO A 180 13.25 1.94 4.06
N LYS A 181 11.92 1.81 3.94
CA LYS A 181 11.20 0.64 4.43
C LYS A 181 11.12 -0.39 3.30
N LEU A 182 11.65 -1.58 3.56
CA LEU A 182 11.60 -2.72 2.66
C LEU A 182 10.51 -3.71 3.10
N THR A 183 9.94 -4.42 2.13
CA THR A 183 9.13 -5.63 2.36
C THR A 183 9.36 -6.57 1.19
N ALA A 184 9.97 -7.72 1.45
CA ALA A 184 10.10 -8.81 0.48
C ALA A 184 8.93 -9.81 0.64
N ILE A 185 8.36 -10.24 -0.48
CA ILE A 185 7.19 -11.13 -0.53
C ILE A 185 7.41 -12.17 -1.62
N ASP A 186 7.09 -13.43 -1.32
CA ASP A 186 7.07 -14.51 -2.29
C ASP A 186 5.74 -14.52 -3.05
N LEU A 187 5.84 -14.51 -4.38
CA LEU A 187 4.70 -14.61 -5.27
C LEU A 187 4.64 -16.02 -5.85
N SER A 188 3.61 -16.78 -5.45
CA SER A 188 3.35 -18.10 -6.02
C SER A 188 3.02 -18.02 -7.51
N ALA A 189 3.40 -19.06 -8.25
CA ALA A 189 3.07 -19.16 -9.67
C ALA A 189 1.56 -19.17 -9.91
N THR A 190 1.12 -18.44 -10.94
CA THR A 190 -0.23 -18.48 -11.53
C THR A 190 -0.16 -19.04 -12.96
N GLU A 191 -1.30 -19.15 -13.64
CA GLU A 191 -1.33 -19.54 -15.06
C GLU A 191 -0.59 -18.52 -15.95
N GLU A 192 -0.66 -17.24 -15.59
CA GLU A 192 -0.09 -16.11 -16.34
C GLU A 192 1.34 -15.77 -15.93
N HIS A 193 1.69 -15.93 -14.65
CA HIS A 193 2.95 -15.46 -14.08
C HIS A 193 3.69 -16.57 -13.33
N PRO A 194 4.97 -16.85 -13.68
CA PRO A 194 5.79 -17.79 -12.90
C PRO A 194 6.05 -17.30 -11.47
N SER A 195 6.50 -18.22 -10.61
CA SER A 195 6.96 -17.88 -9.26
C SER A 195 7.97 -16.76 -9.31
N SER A 196 7.83 -15.80 -8.40
CA SER A 196 8.64 -14.58 -8.39
C SER A 196 8.87 -14.10 -6.95
N VAL A 197 9.91 -13.29 -6.75
CA VAL A 197 10.07 -12.47 -5.54
C VAL A 197 9.67 -11.04 -5.86
N MET A 198 8.89 -10.43 -4.98
CA MET A 198 8.58 -9.01 -5.03
C MET A 198 9.22 -8.28 -3.86
N LEU A 199 9.82 -7.13 -4.14
CA LEU A 199 10.36 -6.20 -3.16
C LEU A 199 9.64 -4.86 -3.29
N ILE A 200 9.00 -4.41 -2.22
CA ILE A 200 8.42 -3.08 -2.11
C ILE A 200 9.39 -2.20 -1.32
N VAL A 201 9.79 -1.06 -1.91
CA VAL A 201 10.71 -0.10 -1.32
C VAL A 201 9.99 1.24 -1.16
N ARG A 202 9.76 1.67 0.09
CA ARG A 202 9.20 2.99 0.39
C ARG A 202 10.25 3.90 0.99
N HIS A 203 10.38 5.10 0.44
CA HIS A 203 11.33 6.09 0.96
C HIS A 203 10.74 7.51 0.88
N GLY A 204 11.39 8.46 1.56
CA GLY A 204 11.08 9.88 1.34
C GLY A 204 11.59 10.31 -0.02
N GLY A 205 10.73 10.89 -0.85
CA GLY A 205 11.13 11.57 -2.08
C GLY A 205 11.79 12.92 -1.83
N ASP A 206 11.93 13.70 -2.90
CA ASP A 206 12.56 15.03 -2.85
C ASP A 206 11.83 16.00 -1.91
N LEU A 207 12.59 16.95 -1.33
CA LEU A 207 11.99 18.00 -0.53
C LEU A 207 11.08 18.87 -1.40
N SER A 208 9.79 18.84 -1.11
CA SER A 208 8.76 19.64 -1.77
C SER A 208 8.23 20.70 -0.81
N SER A 209 7.50 21.66 -1.38
CA SER A 209 6.77 22.66 -0.61
C SER A 209 5.49 23.09 -1.30
N VAL A 210 4.50 23.43 -0.49
CA VAL A 210 3.25 24.07 -0.94
C VAL A 210 3.03 25.35 -0.15
N TYR A 211 2.31 26.30 -0.75
CA TYR A 211 1.85 27.47 -0.02
C TYR A 211 0.48 27.20 0.60
N VAL A 212 0.39 27.36 1.91
CA VAL A 212 -0.87 27.28 2.66
C VAL A 212 -1.40 28.71 2.83
N HIS A 213 -2.70 28.86 2.62
CA HIS A 213 -3.42 30.10 2.91
C HIS A 213 -3.69 30.20 4.41
N THR A 214 -3.29 31.30 5.02
CA THR A 214 -3.55 31.56 6.45
C THR A 214 -4.88 32.29 6.63
N GLU A 215 -5.44 32.25 7.84
CA GLU A 215 -6.66 32.99 8.17
C GLU A 215 -6.51 34.51 7.98
N GLU A 216 -5.29 35.03 8.10
CA GLU A 216 -4.97 36.45 7.86
C GLU A 216 -4.85 36.80 6.35
N GLY A 217 -5.05 35.83 5.46
CA GLY A 217 -4.92 36.01 4.02
C GLY A 217 -3.47 36.01 3.51
N SER A 218 -2.50 35.68 4.37
CA SER A 218 -1.10 35.56 4.00
C SER A 218 -0.76 34.15 3.49
N ARG A 219 0.45 33.97 2.95
CA ARG A 219 0.95 32.67 2.50
C ARG A 219 2.05 32.16 3.44
N GLN A 220 1.97 30.90 3.82
CA GLN A 220 3.02 30.21 4.57
C GLN A 220 3.51 28.99 3.78
N SER A 221 4.83 28.80 3.68
CA SER A 221 5.39 27.59 3.07
C SER A 221 5.29 26.42 4.05
N LEU A 222 4.66 25.32 3.61
CA LEU A 222 4.73 24.02 4.25
C LEU A 222 5.72 23.16 3.47
N TYR A 223 6.82 22.77 4.12
CA TYR A 223 7.84 21.90 3.55
C TYR A 223 7.59 20.45 3.97
N TYR A 224 7.66 19.52 3.02
CA TYR A 224 7.47 18.09 3.28
C TYR A 224 8.24 17.24 2.26
N ARG A 225 8.40 15.95 2.54
CA ARG A 225 8.88 14.97 1.55
C ARG A 225 7.72 14.02 1.26
N PRO A 226 7.20 13.94 0.03
CA PRO A 226 6.21 12.94 -0.30
C PRO A 226 6.83 11.56 -0.13
N GLN A 227 6.01 10.57 0.25
CA GLN A 227 6.44 9.18 0.17
C GLN A 227 6.57 8.80 -1.31
N ASP A 228 7.70 8.22 -1.67
CA ASP A 228 7.93 7.58 -2.97
C ASP A 228 8.01 6.07 -2.77
N GLU A 229 7.64 5.33 -3.81
CA GLU A 229 7.58 3.88 -3.78
C GLU A 229 8.10 3.29 -5.09
N ILE A 230 8.93 2.25 -4.95
CA ILE A 230 9.44 1.46 -6.06
C ILE A 230 9.18 -0.01 -5.75
N THR A 231 8.53 -0.70 -6.68
CA THR A 231 8.27 -2.13 -6.59
C THR A 231 9.14 -2.86 -7.61
N LEU A 232 9.94 -3.81 -7.14
CA LEU A 232 10.77 -4.68 -7.96
C LEU A 232 10.17 -6.09 -7.95
N ILE A 233 10.08 -6.74 -9.10
CA ILE A 233 9.67 -8.14 -9.22
C ILE A 233 10.77 -8.89 -9.98
N TYR A 234 11.37 -9.86 -9.33
CA TYR A 234 12.32 -10.78 -9.94
C TYR A 234 11.64 -12.11 -10.26
N THR A 235 11.67 -12.51 -11.52
CA THR A 235 11.15 -13.80 -11.99
C THR A 235 12.33 -14.72 -12.40
N PRO A 236 12.73 -15.70 -11.56
CA PRO A 236 13.88 -16.58 -11.84
C PRO A 236 13.79 -17.28 -13.21
N ALA A 237 12.65 -17.88 -13.52
CA ALA A 237 12.41 -18.61 -14.77
C ALA A 237 12.52 -17.74 -16.04
N LYS A 238 12.46 -16.41 -15.90
CA LYS A 238 12.66 -15.44 -16.98
C LYS A 238 14.01 -14.72 -16.91
N ARG A 239 14.77 -14.90 -15.82
CA ARG A 239 16.01 -14.15 -15.51
C ARG A 239 15.81 -12.65 -15.65
N LEU A 240 14.66 -12.18 -15.19
CA LEU A 240 14.17 -10.83 -15.46
C LEU A 240 13.84 -10.12 -14.16
N ILE A 241 14.36 -8.90 -14.02
CA ILE A 241 13.95 -7.94 -13.02
C ILE A 241 13.03 -6.92 -13.69
N GLU A 242 11.79 -6.83 -13.22
CA GLU A 242 10.79 -5.83 -13.61
C GLU A 242 10.73 -4.77 -12.50
N VAL A 243 10.87 -3.47 -12.82
CA VAL A 243 10.87 -2.42 -11.78
C VAL A 243 9.82 -1.33 -12.05
N LEU A 244 8.78 -1.31 -11.23
CA LEU A 244 7.72 -0.33 -11.23
C LEU A 244 8.07 0.84 -10.32
N GLY A 245 7.98 2.06 -10.86
CA GLY A 245 8.27 3.30 -10.13
C GLY A 245 8.40 4.49 -11.08
N MET A 246 8.21 5.71 -10.56
CA MET A 246 8.16 6.93 -11.38
C MET A 246 9.55 7.39 -11.85
N SER A 247 10.60 7.23 -11.03
CA SER A 247 11.95 7.68 -11.34
C SER A 247 12.75 6.65 -12.13
N PHE A 248 13.26 7.00 -13.32
CA PHE A 248 14.11 6.09 -14.11
C PHE A 248 15.44 5.77 -13.42
N GLY A 249 16.11 6.78 -12.84
CA GLY A 249 17.40 6.59 -12.16
C GLY A 249 17.28 5.64 -10.97
N HIS A 250 16.25 5.82 -10.14
CA HIS A 250 16.05 4.96 -8.97
C HIS A 250 15.71 3.51 -9.35
N ARG A 251 15.04 3.29 -10.50
CA ARG A 251 14.75 1.93 -11.00
C ARG A 251 16.02 1.15 -11.32
N HIS A 252 17.00 1.78 -11.98
CA HIS A 252 18.26 1.13 -12.31
C HIS A 252 19.11 0.85 -11.06
N GLU A 253 19.23 1.83 -10.16
CA GLU A 253 19.99 1.67 -8.91
C GLU A 253 19.39 0.59 -8.00
N LEU A 254 18.05 0.53 -7.88
CA LEU A 254 17.39 -0.55 -7.15
C LEU A 254 17.66 -1.92 -7.79
N SER A 255 17.57 -2.00 -9.12
CA SER A 255 17.83 -3.25 -9.84
C SER A 255 19.27 -3.73 -9.67
N ASN A 256 20.25 -2.82 -9.73
CA ASN A 256 21.66 -3.12 -9.47
C ASN A 256 21.88 -3.60 -8.04
N ALA A 257 21.36 -2.86 -7.05
CA ALA A 257 21.52 -3.21 -5.64
C ALA A 257 20.90 -4.58 -5.32
N PHE A 258 19.72 -4.88 -5.87
CA PHE A 258 19.08 -6.19 -5.71
C PHE A 258 19.89 -7.30 -6.39
N ALA A 259 20.32 -7.11 -7.64
CA ALA A 259 21.12 -8.10 -8.35
C ALA A 259 22.44 -8.40 -7.60
N GLU A 260 23.11 -7.36 -7.09
CA GLU A 260 24.39 -7.49 -6.38
C GLU A 260 24.23 -8.25 -5.06
N LEU A 261 23.26 -7.84 -4.25
CA LEU A 261 23.15 -8.34 -2.88
C LEU A 261 22.34 -9.63 -2.74
N VAL A 262 21.32 -9.81 -3.58
CA VAL A 262 20.42 -10.98 -3.51
C VAL A 262 20.87 -12.07 -4.48
N LEU A 263 21.31 -11.69 -5.68
CA LEU A 263 21.66 -12.65 -6.73
C LEU A 263 23.17 -12.87 -6.87
N GLY A 264 24.00 -12.00 -6.29
CA GLY A 264 25.46 -12.04 -6.47
C GLY A 264 25.89 -11.70 -7.90
N GLN A 265 25.12 -10.86 -8.61
CA GLN A 265 25.30 -10.52 -10.02
C GLN A 265 25.21 -9.00 -10.24
N ASN A 266 25.51 -8.53 -11.44
CA ASN A 266 25.16 -7.16 -11.86
C ASN A 266 24.09 -7.24 -12.94
N VAL A 267 23.23 -6.21 -13.06
CA VAL A 267 22.38 -6.15 -14.26
C VAL A 267 23.20 -5.72 -15.47
N SER A 268 22.83 -6.19 -16.66
CA SER A 268 23.49 -5.77 -17.89
C SER A 268 23.25 -4.27 -18.16
N GLU A 269 24.30 -3.54 -18.53
CA GLU A 269 24.22 -2.13 -18.99
C GLU A 269 23.35 -1.97 -20.25
#